data_AF-A0A967J9U3-F1
#
_entry.id   AF-A0A967J9U3-F1
#
_cell.length_a   1.000
_cell.length_b   1.000
_cell.length_c   1.000
_cell.angle_alpha   90.00
_cell.angle_beta   90.00
_cell.angle_gamma   90.00
#
_symmetry.space_group_name_H-M   'P 1'
#
loop_
_entity.id
_entity.type
_entity.pdbx_description
1 polymer ?
#
loop_
_entity_poly.entity_id
_entity_poly.type
_entity_poly.pdbx_seq_one_letter_code
_entity_poly.pdbx_strand_id
1 'polypeptide(L)' 'MSSGAASNRLRVDAGRMLRRIDEMARIGAIEGGGVCRLALGEADGRARDLVVEWMRSLGLEVTVDAIGNIVGVRPGTE' A
#
# COMPACT_ATOMS: atom_id res chain seq x y z
N MET A 1 -14.12 28.89 30.34
CA MET A 1 -13.56 29.09 28.98
C MET A 1 -13.29 27.71 28.41
N SER A 2 -14.21 27.19 27.60
CA SER A 2 -14.10 25.86 26.99
C SER A 2 -13.12 25.94 25.81
N SER A 3 -11.95 25.33 25.96
CA SER A 3 -10.98 25.16 24.88
C SER A 3 -11.52 24.07 23.94
N GLY A 4 -12.13 24.49 22.83
CA GLY A 4 -12.55 23.60 21.76
C GLY A 4 -11.36 22.78 21.27
N ALA A 5 -11.43 21.47 21.43
CA ALA A 5 -10.47 20.54 20.85
C ALA A 5 -10.43 20.78 19.34
N ALA A 6 -9.28 21.21 18.83
CA ALA A 6 -9.04 21.31 17.41
C ALA A 6 -9.35 19.93 16.80
N SER A 7 -10.37 19.87 15.94
CA SER A 7 -10.60 18.73 15.07
C SER A 7 -9.32 18.49 14.28
N ASN A 8 -8.50 17.53 14.74
CA ASN A 8 -7.30 17.12 14.06
C ASN A 8 -7.74 16.38 12.80
N ARG A 9 -7.98 17.12 11.71
CA ARG A 9 -8.33 16.53 10.42
C ARG A 9 -7.17 15.65 9.99
N LEU A 10 -7.34 14.33 10.11
CA LEU A 10 -6.44 13.36 9.51
C LEU A 10 -6.22 13.75 8.04
N ARG A 11 -4.95 13.94 7.65
CA ARG A 11 -4.55 14.23 6.27
C ARG A 11 -3.65 13.13 5.74
N VAL A 12 -3.76 12.87 4.45
CA VAL A 12 -2.81 12.02 3.74
C VAL A 12 -1.49 12.76 3.56
N ASP A 13 -0.38 12.09 3.82
CA ASP A 13 0.95 12.54 3.39
C ASP A 13 1.13 12.22 1.90
N ALA A 14 0.96 13.24 1.06
CA ALA A 14 1.09 13.13 -0.39
C ALA A 14 2.51 12.75 -0.83
N GLY A 15 3.53 13.24 -0.12
CA GLY A 15 4.92 12.92 -0.42
C GLY A 15 5.22 11.44 -0.16
N ARG A 16 4.73 10.89 0.95
CA ARG A 16 4.82 9.46 1.25
C ARG A 16 4.05 8.62 0.23
N MET A 17 2.87 9.07 -0.18
CA MET A 17 2.07 8.38 -1.20
C MET A 17 2.80 8.30 -2.54
N LEU A 18 3.31 9.43 -3.04
CA LEU A 18 4.06 9.48 -4.29
C LEU A 18 5.32 8.62 -4.24
N ARG A 19 6.09 8.67 -3.14
CA ARG A 19 7.27 7.80 -2.96
C ARG A 19 6.92 6.30 -3.07
N ARG A 20 5.78 5.87 -2.48
CA ARG A 20 5.32 4.47 -2.60
C ARG A 20 4.88 4.11 -4.01
N ILE A 21 4.22 5.04 -4.72
CA ILE A 21 3.87 4.84 -6.13
C ILE A 21 5.15 4.66 -6.96
N ASP A 22 6.15 5.53 -6.79
CA ASP A 22 7.42 5.46 -7.50
C ASP A 22 8.18 4.15 -7.19
N GLU A 23 8.21 3.75 -5.92
CA GLU A 23 8.86 2.51 -5.49
C GLU A 23 8.21 1.27 -6.13
N MET A 24 6.88 1.20 -6.11
CA MET A 24 6.14 0.11 -6.78
C MET A 24 6.30 0.16 -8.30
N ALA A 25 6.39 1.36 -8.91
CA ALA A 25 6.56 1.52 -10.36
C ALA A 25 7.90 0.99 -10.88
N ARG A 26 8.95 0.95 -10.04
CA ARG A 26 10.24 0.34 -10.42
C ARG A 26 10.12 -1.16 -10.68
N ILE A 27 9.14 -1.83 -10.07
CA ILE A 27 8.91 -3.26 -10.27
C ILE A 27 8.13 -3.45 -11.58
N GLY A 28 8.80 -3.99 -12.60
CA GLY A 28 8.23 -4.16 -13.94
C GLY A 28 8.31 -2.91 -14.80
N ALA A 29 9.18 -1.95 -14.47
CA ALA A 29 9.47 -0.81 -15.33
C ALA A 29 10.01 -1.28 -16.69
N ILE A 30 9.60 -0.61 -17.77
CA ILE A 30 10.02 -0.90 -19.14
C ILE A 30 10.78 0.28 -19.74
N GLU A 31 11.61 -0.01 -20.74
CA GLU A 31 12.29 1.02 -21.52
C GLU A 31 11.27 1.93 -22.22
N GLY A 32 11.55 3.25 -22.25
CA GLY A 32 10.60 4.25 -22.76
C GLY A 32 9.54 4.69 -21.75
N GLY A 33 9.52 4.11 -20.55
CA GLY A 33 8.63 4.50 -19.45
C GLY A 33 7.38 3.62 -19.32
N GLY A 34 6.67 3.77 -18.20
CA GLY A 34 5.55 2.92 -17.84
C GLY A 34 5.97 1.62 -17.17
N VAL A 35 5.00 0.70 -17.03
CA VAL A 35 5.15 -0.53 -16.27
C VAL A 35 4.44 -1.67 -17.00
N CYS A 36 5.13 -2.79 -17.22
CA CYS A 36 4.55 -4.06 -17.62
C CYS A 36 4.66 -5.06 -16.48
N ARG A 37 3.54 -5.36 -15.82
CA ARG A 37 3.42 -6.40 -14.81
C ARG A 37 2.22 -7.29 -15.14
N LEU A 38 2.49 -8.39 -15.82
CA LEU A 38 1.48 -9.41 -16.09
C LEU A 38 1.09 -10.09 -14.78
N ALA A 39 -0.22 -10.28 -14.57
CA ALA A 39 -0.75 -10.96 -13.40
C ALA A 39 -0.12 -12.35 -13.25
N LEU A 40 0.22 -12.73 -12.02
CA LEU A 40 0.89 -14.00 -11.68
C LEU A 40 2.31 -14.15 -12.24
N GLY A 41 2.85 -13.12 -12.89
CA GLY A 41 4.26 -13.07 -13.28
C GLY A 41 5.17 -12.72 -12.10
N GLU A 42 6.47 -12.94 -12.27
CA GLU A 42 7.47 -12.68 -11.23
C GLU A 42 7.43 -11.21 -10.73
N ALA A 43 7.30 -10.25 -11.64
CA ALA A 43 7.21 -8.84 -11.29
C ALA A 43 5.91 -8.49 -10.54
N ASP A 44 4.79 -9.16 -10.84
CA ASP A 44 3.54 -9.01 -10.08
C ASP A 44 3.71 -9.56 -8.66
N GLY A 45 4.31 -10.76 -8.52
CA GLY A 45 4.65 -11.34 -7.22
C GLY A 45 5.49 -10.41 -6.35
N ARG A 46 6.61 -9.88 -6.87
CA ARG A 46 7.46 -8.93 -6.13
C ARG A 46 6.72 -7.64 -5.74
N ALA A 47 5.85 -7.13 -6.62
CA ALA A 47 5.08 -5.93 -6.31
C ALA A 47 4.03 -6.18 -5.22
N ARG A 48 3.43 -7.37 -5.19
CA ARG A 48 2.50 -7.80 -4.14
C ARG A 48 3.23 -7.97 -2.80
N ASP A 49 4.41 -8.60 -2.80
CA ASP A 49 5.22 -8.76 -1.60
C ASP A 49 5.59 -7.42 -0.97
N LEU A 50 5.97 -6.43 -1.79
CA LEU A 50 6.25 -5.06 -1.33
C LEU A 50 5.04 -4.42 -0.62
N VAL A 51 3.85 -4.57 -1.19
CA VAL A 51 2.62 -4.04 -0.57
C VAL A 51 2.31 -4.76 0.74
N VAL A 52 2.47 -6.09 0.78
CA VAL A 52 2.29 -6.90 2.00
C VAL A 52 3.27 -6.46 3.09
N GLU A 53 4.53 -6.20 2.74
CA GLU A 53 5.53 -5.68 3.67
C GLU A 53 5.08 -4.34 4.27
N TRP A 54 4.63 -3.39 3.45
CA TRP A 54 4.11 -2.12 3.94
C TRP A 54 2.88 -2.31 4.84
N MET A 55 1.96 -3.18 4.48
CA MET A 55 0.77 -3.48 5.30
C MET A 55 1.17 -4.03 6.68
N ARG A 56 2.07 -5.02 6.72
CA ARG A 56 2.58 -5.60 7.97
C ARG A 56 3.34 -4.58 8.81
N SER A 57 4.16 -3.73 8.19
CA SER A 57 4.89 -2.65 8.89
C SER A 57 3.97 -1.63 9.58
N LEU A 58 2.74 -1.48 9.06
CA LEU A 58 1.71 -0.62 9.62
C LEU A 58 0.83 -1.33 10.67
N GLY A 59 1.13 -2.60 10.99
CA GLY A 59 0.36 -3.40 11.93
C GLY A 59 -0.98 -3.88 11.39
N LEU A 60 -1.16 -3.96 10.07
CA LEU A 60 -2.37 -4.55 9.49
C LEU A 60 -2.31 -6.08 9.55
N GLU A 61 -3.47 -6.69 9.80
CA GLU A 61 -3.64 -8.13 9.63
C GLU A 61 -3.75 -8.44 8.13
N VAL A 62 -2.82 -9.23 7.60
CA VAL A 62 -2.76 -9.52 6.16
C VAL A 62 -3.17 -10.95 5.88
N THR A 63 -4.15 -11.13 4.99
CA THR A 63 -4.58 -12.44 4.49
C THR A 63 -4.49 -12.50 2.96
N VAL A 64 -4.28 -13.71 2.45
CA VAL A 64 -4.29 -14.01 1.01
C VAL A 64 -5.25 -15.16 0.78
N ASP A 65 -6.23 -15.00 -0.10
CA ASP A 65 -7.21 -16.04 -0.40
C ASP A 65 -6.69 -17.05 -1.44
N ALA A 66 -7.49 -18.07 -1.74
CA ALA A 66 -7.12 -19.15 -2.65
C ALA A 66 -6.88 -18.72 -4.10
N ILE A 67 -7.36 -17.54 -4.51
CA ILE A 67 -7.16 -16.99 -5.87
C ILE A 67 -6.17 -15.82 -5.90
N GLY A 68 -5.55 -15.52 -4.76
CA GLY A 68 -4.47 -14.55 -4.63
C GLY A 68 -4.91 -13.11 -4.35
N ASN A 69 -6.16 -12.86 -3.93
CA ASN A 69 -6.52 -11.53 -3.44
C ASN A 69 -5.82 -11.27 -2.10
N ILE A 70 -5.32 -10.05 -1.90
CA ILE A 70 -4.62 -9.64 -0.67
C ILE A 70 -5.50 -8.63 0.07
N VAL A 71 -5.78 -8.91 1.34
CA VAL A 71 -6.57 -8.04 2.21
C VAL A 71 -5.72 -7.63 3.40
N GLY A 72 -5.63 -6.33 3.66
CA GLY A 72 -5.01 -5.77 4.87
C GLY A 72 -6.07 -5.14 5.78
N VAL A 73 -6.29 -5.72 6.96
CA VAL A 73 -7.31 -5.28 7.92
C VAL A 73 -6.67 -4.44 9.01
N ARG A 74 -7.23 -3.24 9.23
CA ARG A 74 -6.96 -2.43 10.43
C ARG A 74 -8.10 -2.68 11.42
N PRO A 75 -7.84 -3.24 12.61
CA PRO A 75 -8.89 -3.45 13.61
C PRO A 75 -9.63 -2.15 13.96
N GLY A 76 -10.94 -2.25 14.08
CA GLY A 76 -11.78 -1.19 14.63
C GLY A 76 -11.66 -1.08 16.15
N THR A 77 -12.14 0.03 16.69
CA THR A 77 -12.41 0.21 18.12
C THR A 77 -13.90 0.49 18.21
N GLU A 78 -14.66 -0.34 18.90
CA GLU A 78 -16.13 -0.30 18.97
C GLU A 78 -16.75 1.09 19.17
#